data_AF-A0A8S0Z5Q0-F1
#
_entry.id   AF-A0A8S0Z5Q0-F1
#
_cell.length_a   1.000
_cell.length_b   1.000
_cell.length_c   1.000
_cell.angle_alpha   90.00
_cell.angle_beta   90.00
_cell.angle_gamma   90.00
#
_symmetry.space_group_name_H-M   'P 1'
#
loop_
_entity.id
_entity.type
_entity.pdbx_description
1 polymer ?
#
loop_
_entity_poly.entity_id
_entity_poly.type
_entity_poly.pdbx_seq_one_letter_code
_entity_poly.pdbx_strand_id
1 'polypeptide(L)'
;MKEVKHSNNPTRSTNFRRPYHTSILVIPLLKFLSVCYQARAQISGPTEKYLKPGSTLRLQCSVVQTTEAPAFVFWYHNSRMINYDAERGINVTTDPVQRLSDLLIPAASVSHAGNYTCVPNNAVPASIYVHIFNGENPAAMQSSSPSFITSLHGFLLPTLTVLNMIR
;
A
#
# COMPACT_ATOMS: atom_id res chain seq x y z
N MET A 1 -37.51 -23.91 -91.36
CA MET A 1 -37.12 -22.50 -91.58
C MET A 1 -36.44 -22.02 -90.30
N LYS A 2 -35.11 -21.82 -90.31
CA LYS A 2 -34.40 -20.53 -90.51
C LYS A 2 -34.77 -19.54 -89.37
N GLU A 3 -33.87 -18.97 -88.57
CA GLU A 3 -32.47 -18.60 -88.80
C GLU A 3 -31.57 -18.68 -87.55
N VAL A 4 -30.29 -18.93 -87.83
CA VAL A 4 -29.14 -18.50 -87.04
C VAL A 4 -28.83 -17.05 -87.41
N LYS A 5 -28.53 -16.18 -86.43
CA LYS A 5 -27.45 -15.21 -86.63
C LYS A 5 -26.82 -14.72 -85.33
N HIS A 6 -25.50 -14.76 -85.42
CA HIS A 6 -24.47 -14.42 -84.46
C HIS A 6 -24.22 -12.89 -84.46
N SER A 7 -23.52 -12.45 -83.42
CA SER A 7 -22.46 -11.42 -83.45
C SER A 7 -22.74 -10.03 -82.83
N ASN A 8 -21.76 -9.66 -81.99
CA ASN A 8 -21.17 -8.33 -81.76
C ASN A 8 -21.52 -7.58 -80.45
N ASN A 9 -20.58 -7.71 -79.50
CA ASN A 9 -20.22 -6.77 -78.43
C ASN A 9 -19.79 -5.41 -79.04
N PRO A 10 -20.02 -4.23 -78.39
CA PRO A 10 -18.96 -3.65 -77.56
C PRO A 10 -19.42 -2.81 -76.35
N THR A 11 -18.65 -2.91 -75.26
CA THR A 11 -18.29 -1.89 -74.25
C THR A 11 -19.16 -0.62 -74.10
N ARG A 12 -19.78 -0.46 -72.91
CA ARG A 12 -19.94 0.88 -72.31
C ARG A 12 -19.56 0.87 -70.83
N SER A 13 -18.33 1.28 -70.60
CA SER A 13 -17.87 1.85 -69.34
C SER A 13 -18.77 3.03 -68.96
N THR A 14 -19.47 2.91 -67.83
CA THR A 14 -19.93 4.07 -67.07
C THR A 14 -19.56 3.87 -65.62
N ASN A 15 -18.42 4.46 -65.26
CA ASN A 15 -18.04 4.78 -63.90
C ASN A 15 -19.16 5.58 -63.22
N PHE A 16 -19.67 5.08 -62.09
CA PHE A 16 -20.37 5.90 -61.11
C PHE A 16 -19.83 5.61 -59.70
N ARG A 17 -19.48 6.68 -59.00
CA ARG A 17 -18.68 6.69 -57.77
C ARG A 17 -19.51 6.30 -56.54
N ARG A 18 -18.88 5.44 -55.70
CA ARG A 18 -18.84 5.29 -54.22
C ARG A 18 -19.79 6.17 -53.36
N PRO A 19 -20.26 5.73 -52.17
CA PRO A 19 -19.42 5.05 -51.16
C PRO A 19 -20.14 4.06 -50.23
N TYR A 20 -19.66 2.82 -50.12
CA TYR A 20 -19.97 1.98 -48.96
C TYR A 20 -18.68 1.57 -48.29
N HIS A 21 -18.37 2.35 -47.25
CA HIS A 21 -17.59 1.99 -46.07
C HIS A 21 -16.60 0.83 -46.24
N THR A 22 -15.33 1.18 -46.41
CA THR A 22 -14.22 0.35 -45.96
C THR A 22 -14.32 0.19 -44.44
N SER A 23 -15.15 -0.73 -43.99
CA SER A 23 -15.07 -1.27 -42.64
C SER A 23 -14.21 -2.52 -42.71
N ILE A 24 -12.90 -2.34 -42.95
CA ILE A 24 -11.94 -3.31 -42.42
C ILE A 24 -12.28 -3.34 -40.93
N LEU A 25 -12.74 -4.49 -40.44
CA LEU A 25 -12.83 -4.75 -39.03
C LEU A 25 -11.39 -4.73 -38.50
N VAL A 26 -10.85 -3.53 -38.29
CA VAL A 26 -9.87 -3.28 -37.26
C VAL A 26 -10.64 -3.49 -35.96
N ILE A 27 -10.91 -4.77 -35.66
CA ILE A 27 -11.04 -5.19 -34.28
C ILE A 27 -9.79 -4.59 -33.66
N PRO A 28 -9.89 -3.59 -32.77
CA PRO A 28 -8.71 -3.21 -32.04
C PRO A 28 -8.26 -4.54 -31.46
N LEU A 29 -7.03 -4.96 -31.79
CA LEU A 29 -6.27 -5.81 -30.89
C LEU A 29 -6.20 -4.97 -29.61
N LEU A 30 -7.30 -4.96 -28.86
CA LEU A 30 -7.36 -4.79 -27.43
C LEU A 30 -6.35 -5.83 -27.02
N LYS A 31 -5.12 -5.32 -26.88
CA LYS A 31 -3.98 -6.06 -26.39
C LYS A 31 -4.55 -6.75 -25.18
N PHE A 32 -4.76 -8.06 -25.26
CA PHE A 32 -4.94 -8.89 -24.10
C PHE A 32 -3.57 -8.84 -23.42
N LEU A 33 -3.25 -7.69 -22.82
CA LEU A 33 -2.28 -7.58 -21.76
C LEU A 33 -2.89 -8.48 -20.69
N SER A 34 -2.53 -9.76 -20.72
CA SER A 34 -2.67 -10.60 -19.56
C SER A 34 -1.76 -9.98 -18.52
N VAL A 35 -2.29 -9.01 -17.79
CA VAL A 35 -1.69 -8.58 -16.54
C VAL A 35 -1.78 -9.81 -15.65
N CYS A 36 -0.67 -10.53 -15.53
CA CYS A 36 -0.55 -11.59 -14.54
C CYS A 36 -0.59 -10.89 -13.19
N TYR A 37 -1.77 -10.89 -12.58
CA TYR A 37 -1.94 -10.33 -11.26
C TYR A 37 -1.34 -11.34 -10.28
N GLN A 38 -0.21 -10.97 -9.68
CA GLN A 38 0.48 -11.85 -8.75
C GLN A 38 -0.30 -11.91 -7.43
N ALA A 39 -0.68 -13.11 -7.00
CA ALA A 39 -1.25 -13.36 -5.69
C ALA A 39 -0.32 -12.82 -4.60
N ARG A 40 -0.87 -12.09 -3.63
CA ARG A 40 -0.08 -11.52 -2.52
C ARG A 40 -0.86 -11.54 -1.21
N ALA A 41 -0.11 -11.66 -0.13
CA ALA A 41 -0.60 -11.43 1.21
C ALA A 41 -0.73 -9.93 1.48
N GLN A 42 -1.63 -9.58 2.38
CA GLN A 42 -1.83 -8.24 2.88
C GLN A 42 -2.16 -8.31 4.37
N ILE A 43 -1.32 -7.69 5.19
CA ILE A 43 -1.62 -7.51 6.62
C ILE A 43 -2.46 -6.23 6.77
N SER A 44 -3.54 -6.31 7.53
CA SER A 44 -4.45 -5.19 7.77
C SER A 44 -3.75 -4.06 8.55
N GLY A 45 -3.90 -2.84 8.08
CA GLY A 45 -3.39 -1.64 8.75
C GLY A 45 -2.00 -1.20 8.27
N PRO A 46 -1.29 -0.37 9.06
CA PRO A 46 0.04 0.15 8.71
C PRO A 46 1.12 -0.93 8.77
N THR A 47 2.29 -0.63 8.20
CA THR A 47 3.49 -1.50 8.23
C THR A 47 4.19 -1.54 9.59
N GLU A 48 3.80 -0.67 10.53
CA GLU A 48 4.30 -0.63 11.89
C GLU A 48 3.15 -0.52 12.89
N LYS A 49 3.22 -1.29 13.98
CA LYS A 49 2.21 -1.30 15.03
C LYS A 49 2.86 -1.09 16.40
N TYR A 50 2.29 -0.19 17.19
CA TYR A 50 2.83 0.25 18.47
C TYR A 50 1.90 -0.19 19.59
N LEU A 51 2.41 -0.89 20.60
CA LEU A 51 1.64 -1.41 21.72
C LEU A 51 2.37 -1.17 23.05
N LYS A 52 1.62 -1.24 24.15
CA LYS A 52 2.18 -1.32 25.50
C LYS A 52 2.18 -2.78 25.96
N PRO A 53 3.10 -3.18 26.86
CA PRO A 53 3.03 -4.47 27.53
C PRO A 53 1.65 -4.73 28.13
N GLY A 54 1.18 -5.98 28.05
CA GLY A 54 -0.15 -6.41 28.45
C GLY A 54 -1.26 -6.12 27.44
N SER A 55 -1.00 -5.33 26.39
CA SER A 55 -2.00 -5.07 25.33
C SER A 55 -2.20 -6.29 24.45
N THR A 56 -3.39 -6.43 23.86
CA THR A 56 -3.67 -7.48 22.87
C THR A 56 -3.07 -7.13 21.51
N LEU A 57 -2.19 -7.99 21.00
CA LEU A 57 -1.71 -7.94 19.62
C LEU A 57 -2.58 -8.84 18.75
N ARG A 58 -3.31 -8.23 17.82
CA ARG A 58 -4.00 -8.92 16.72
C ARG A 58 -3.44 -8.47 15.38
N LEU A 59 -3.09 -9.42 14.52
CA LEU A 59 -2.70 -9.19 13.13
C LEU A 59 -3.59 -10.04 12.23
N GLN A 60 -4.21 -9.43 11.23
CA GLN A 60 -5.03 -10.13 10.26
C GLN A 60 -4.34 -10.08 8.90
N CYS A 61 -4.09 -11.23 8.31
CA CYS A 61 -3.51 -11.39 6.98
C CYS A 61 -4.58 -11.91 6.02
N SER A 62 -4.73 -11.25 4.87
CA SER A 62 -5.59 -11.70 3.78
C SER A 62 -4.77 -12.01 2.53
N VAL A 63 -5.13 -13.07 1.80
CA VAL A 63 -4.54 -13.35 0.49
C VAL A 63 -5.44 -12.78 -0.58
N VAL A 64 -4.93 -11.72 -1.22
CA VAL A 64 -5.60 -11.00 -2.30
C VAL A 64 -5.00 -11.41 -3.63
N GLN A 65 -5.65 -11.02 -4.74
CA GLN A 65 -5.08 -11.19 -6.07
C GLN A 65 -4.92 -12.66 -6.51
N THR A 66 -5.68 -13.56 -5.90
CA THR A 66 -5.60 -15.01 -6.12
C THR A 66 -6.94 -15.57 -6.60
N THR A 67 -6.89 -16.50 -7.55
CA THR A 67 -8.04 -17.31 -7.99
C THR A 67 -8.25 -18.52 -7.07
N GLU A 68 -7.19 -19.02 -6.46
CA GLU A 68 -7.19 -20.20 -5.60
C GLU A 68 -6.98 -19.83 -4.14
N ALA A 69 -7.70 -20.50 -3.23
CA ALA A 69 -7.45 -20.36 -1.81
C ALA A 69 -6.07 -20.91 -1.44
N PRO A 70 -5.35 -20.29 -0.48
CA PRO A 70 -4.11 -20.86 0.02
C PRO A 70 -4.41 -22.18 0.76
N ALA A 71 -3.60 -23.21 0.53
CA ALA A 71 -3.69 -24.48 1.25
C ALA A 71 -3.24 -24.31 2.71
N PHE A 72 -2.30 -23.40 2.96
CA PHE A 72 -1.81 -23.04 4.30
C PHE A 72 -1.20 -21.63 4.29
N VAL A 73 -1.15 -21.03 5.49
CA VAL A 73 -0.49 -19.74 5.74
C VAL A 73 0.43 -19.89 6.95
N PHE A 74 1.72 -19.63 6.75
CA PHE A 74 2.70 -19.61 7.84
C PHE A 74 2.87 -18.21 8.40
N TRP A 75 3.04 -18.12 9.71
CA TRP A 75 3.43 -16.91 10.41
C TRP A 75 4.85 -17.06 10.93
N TYR A 76 5.67 -16.06 10.67
CA TYR A 76 7.02 -15.96 11.17
C TYR A 76 7.16 -14.74 12.08
N HIS A 77 7.89 -14.90 13.18
CA HIS A 77 8.37 -13.82 14.05
C HIS A 77 9.90 -13.85 14.05
N ASN A 78 10.54 -12.79 13.56
CA ASN A 78 12.01 -12.68 13.45
C ASN A 78 12.69 -13.92 12.82
N SER A 79 12.09 -14.49 11.77
CA SER A 79 12.56 -15.71 11.07
C SER A 79 12.25 -17.06 11.74
N ARG A 80 11.57 -17.10 12.89
CA ARG A 80 11.05 -18.35 13.49
C ARG A 80 9.57 -18.52 13.17
N MET A 81 9.18 -19.70 12.69
CA MET A 81 7.77 -20.05 12.49
C MET A 81 7.05 -20.17 13.85
N ILE A 82 5.85 -19.58 13.95
CA ILE A 82 5.11 -19.42 15.22
C ILE A 82 3.65 -19.92 15.17
N ASN A 83 3.24 -20.61 14.11
CA ASN A 83 1.85 -21.11 13.97
C ASN A 83 1.37 -21.98 15.13
N TYR A 84 2.28 -22.67 15.82
CA TYR A 84 2.00 -23.64 16.88
C TYR A 84 2.62 -23.24 18.23
N ASP A 85 2.97 -21.98 18.39
CA ASP A 85 3.78 -21.49 19.51
C ASP A 85 2.93 -21.09 20.73
N ALA A 86 2.09 -22.03 21.19
CA ALA A 86 1.14 -21.82 22.27
C ALA A 86 1.81 -21.50 23.62
N GLU A 87 3.03 -21.98 23.84
CA GLU A 87 3.84 -21.71 25.05
C GLU A 87 4.14 -20.21 25.22
N ARG A 88 4.25 -19.46 24.11
CA ARG A 88 4.40 -18.00 24.12
C ARG A 88 3.06 -17.25 24.07
N GLY A 89 1.93 -17.95 24.20
CA GLY A 89 0.59 -17.38 24.13
C GLY A 89 0.19 -16.92 22.72
N ILE A 90 0.78 -17.51 21.68
CA ILE A 90 0.46 -17.18 20.28
C ILE A 90 -0.62 -18.13 19.77
N ASN A 91 -1.73 -17.55 19.33
CA ASN A 91 -2.83 -18.29 18.73
C ASN A 91 -2.98 -17.85 17.26
N VAL A 92 -2.87 -18.81 16.34
CA VAL A 92 -3.08 -18.58 14.91
C VAL A 92 -4.34 -19.32 14.45
N THR A 93 -5.26 -18.59 13.85
CA THR A 93 -6.49 -19.13 13.26
C THR A 93 -6.46 -18.84 11.76
N THR A 94 -6.58 -19.87 10.93
CA THR A 94 -6.60 -19.71 9.46
C THR A 94 -7.93 -20.22 8.92
N ASP A 95 -8.58 -19.40 8.09
CA ASP A 95 -9.76 -19.74 7.31
C ASP A 95 -9.38 -19.75 5.82
N PRO A 96 -9.15 -20.94 5.23
CA PRO A 96 -8.80 -21.06 3.82
C PRO A 96 -9.91 -20.57 2.89
N VAL A 97 -11.18 -20.71 3.27
CA VAL A 97 -12.34 -20.33 2.44
C VAL A 97 -12.39 -18.82 2.30
N GLN A 98 -12.19 -18.11 3.42
CA GLN A 98 -12.12 -16.64 3.44
C GLN A 98 -10.75 -16.09 3.03
N ARG A 99 -9.75 -16.95 2.84
CA ARG A 99 -8.35 -16.57 2.56
C ARG A 99 -7.77 -15.66 3.66
N LEU A 100 -8.20 -15.89 4.90
CA LEU A 100 -7.83 -15.09 6.06
C LEU A 100 -7.00 -15.91 7.03
N SER A 101 -6.04 -15.26 7.68
CA SER A 101 -5.29 -15.80 8.79
C SER A 101 -5.13 -14.73 9.87
N ASP A 102 -5.64 -15.01 11.06
CA ASP A 102 -5.57 -14.15 12.24
C ASP A 102 -4.51 -14.69 13.21
N LEU A 103 -3.56 -13.83 13.60
CA LEU A 103 -2.63 -14.05 14.69
C LEU A 103 -3.06 -13.22 15.89
N LEU A 104 -3.18 -13.86 17.05
CA LEU A 104 -3.59 -13.26 18.31
C LEU A 104 -2.60 -13.57 19.43
N ILE A 105 -2.18 -12.53 20.15
CA ILE A 105 -1.48 -12.60 21.43
C ILE A 105 -2.27 -11.76 22.44
N PRO A 106 -3.00 -12.38 23.39
CA PRO A 106 -3.89 -11.66 24.30
C PRO A 106 -3.19 -10.63 25.18
N ALA A 107 -1.98 -10.98 25.67
CA ALA A 107 -1.16 -10.13 26.53
C ALA A 107 0.27 -10.05 25.95
N ALA A 108 0.55 -8.98 25.21
CA ALA A 108 1.84 -8.82 24.55
C ALA A 108 2.93 -8.40 25.55
N SER A 109 4.12 -8.99 25.45
CA SER A 109 5.31 -8.62 26.24
C SER A 109 6.40 -8.10 25.31
N VAL A 110 7.49 -7.54 25.85
CA VAL A 110 8.60 -7.01 25.04
C VAL A 110 9.22 -8.07 24.11
N SER A 111 9.20 -9.35 24.50
CA SER A 111 9.67 -10.46 23.66
C SER A 111 8.82 -10.70 22.41
N HIS A 112 7.60 -10.15 22.36
CA HIS A 112 6.74 -10.19 21.17
C HIS A 112 7.02 -9.05 20.19
N ALA A 113 7.93 -8.12 20.49
CA ALA A 113 8.33 -7.10 19.54
C ALA A 113 9.16 -7.72 18.39
N GLY A 114 9.08 -7.11 17.20
CA GLY A 114 9.86 -7.54 16.04
C GLY A 114 9.05 -7.63 14.76
N ASN A 115 9.64 -8.28 13.75
CA ASN A 115 9.04 -8.44 12.44
C ASN A 115 8.13 -9.68 12.42
N TYR A 116 6.87 -9.46 12.06
CA TYR A 116 5.90 -10.51 11.78
C TYR A 116 5.70 -10.60 10.28
N THR A 117 5.82 -11.81 9.73
CA THR A 117 5.60 -12.06 8.29
C THR A 117 4.57 -13.16 8.11
N CYS A 118 3.52 -12.90 7.33
CA CYS A 118 2.60 -13.94 6.87
C CYS A 118 3.01 -14.43 5.47
N VAL A 119 3.13 -15.74 5.33
CA VAL A 119 3.66 -16.44 4.14
C VAL A 119 2.67 -17.51 3.69
N PRO A 120 1.80 -17.20 2.71
CA PRO A 120 0.94 -18.19 2.07
C PRO A 120 1.74 -19.08 1.12
N ASN A 121 1.23 -20.29 0.82
CA ASN A 121 1.90 -21.24 -0.08
C ASN A 121 1.93 -20.81 -1.56
N ASN A 122 1.00 -19.97 -1.99
CA ASN A 122 0.78 -19.59 -3.39
C ASN A 122 0.73 -18.07 -3.61
N ALA A 123 1.33 -17.28 -2.72
CA ALA A 123 1.29 -15.83 -2.80
C ALA A 123 2.56 -15.17 -2.24
N VAL A 124 2.84 -13.94 -2.69
CA VAL A 124 3.93 -13.11 -2.15
C VAL A 124 3.65 -12.81 -0.66
N PRO A 125 4.65 -12.95 0.23
CA PRO A 125 4.46 -12.70 1.66
C PRO A 125 4.29 -11.20 1.98
N ALA A 126 3.75 -10.93 3.17
CA ALA A 126 3.62 -9.57 3.71
C ALA A 126 4.16 -9.51 5.14
N SER A 127 4.78 -8.38 5.48
CA SER A 127 5.41 -8.18 6.78
C SER A 127 4.94 -6.91 7.48
N ILE A 128 4.95 -6.93 8.79
CA ILE A 128 4.66 -5.79 9.67
C ILE A 128 5.67 -5.80 10.83
N TYR A 129 6.12 -4.63 11.26
CA TYR A 129 6.95 -4.51 12.45
C TYR A 129 6.10 -4.13 13.66
N VAL A 130 6.27 -4.84 14.77
CA VAL A 130 5.54 -4.58 16.02
C VAL A 130 6.52 -4.06 17.07
N HIS A 131 6.21 -2.88 17.60
CA HIS A 131 6.92 -2.25 18.69
C HIS A 131 6.13 -2.37 20.00
N ILE A 132 6.81 -2.71 21.09
CA ILE A 132 6.20 -2.83 22.42
C ILE A 132 7.05 -2.05 23.42
N PHE A 133 6.51 -0.95 23.97
CA PHE A 133 7.25 -0.02 24.83
C PHE A 133 6.77 -0.04 26.26
N ASN A 134 7.71 -0.05 27.21
CA ASN A 134 7.44 -0.03 28.63
C ASN A 134 7.13 1.40 29.12
N GLY A 135 6.05 2.02 28.61
CA GLY A 135 5.37 3.19 29.23
C GLY A 135 6.13 4.52 29.40
N GLU A 136 7.44 4.60 29.22
CA GLU A 136 8.21 5.84 29.40
C GLU A 136 8.29 6.60 28.07
N ASN A 137 7.28 7.42 27.88
CA ASN A 137 6.92 8.16 26.66
C ASN A 137 8.04 9.10 26.13
N PRO A 138 8.49 9.03 24.86
CA PRO A 138 9.37 10.04 24.27
C PRO A 138 8.64 11.13 23.47
N ALA A 139 7.31 11.25 23.59
CA ALA A 139 6.54 12.22 22.80
C ALA A 139 5.58 13.03 23.66
N ALA A 140 6.12 13.95 24.47
CA ALA A 140 5.43 15.15 24.97
C ALA A 140 6.40 16.02 25.81
N MET A 141 7.28 16.79 25.18
CA MET A 141 7.88 17.99 25.80
C MET A 141 8.39 18.93 24.70
N GLN A 142 7.46 19.49 23.94
CA GLN A 142 7.66 20.76 23.24
C GLN A 142 6.54 21.71 23.68
N SER A 143 6.62 22.21 24.90
CA SER A 143 5.90 23.42 25.29
C SER A 143 6.83 24.61 25.03
N SER A 144 6.88 25.09 23.78
CA SER A 144 7.40 26.43 23.52
C SER A 144 6.31 27.44 23.87
N SER A 145 6.22 27.81 25.14
CA SER A 145 5.55 29.04 25.55
C SER A 145 6.57 30.18 25.48
N PRO A 146 6.40 31.21 24.62
CA PRO A 146 7.12 32.46 24.82
C PRO A 146 6.41 33.22 25.94
N SER A 147 6.96 33.14 27.15
CA SER A 147 6.68 34.08 28.22
C SER A 147 7.24 35.44 27.82
N PHE A 148 6.42 36.29 27.21
CA PHE A 148 6.68 37.72 27.12
C PHE A 148 6.52 38.33 28.52
N ILE A 149 7.56 38.20 29.34
CA ILE A 149 7.76 39.01 30.53
C ILE A 149 8.97 39.90 30.23
N THR A 150 8.72 41.08 29.67
CA THR A 150 9.66 42.20 29.81
C THR A 150 9.05 43.18 30.80
N SER A 151 9.42 42.95 32.06
CA SER A 151 9.24 43.85 33.19
C SER A 151 9.92 45.19 32.91
N LEU A 152 9.21 46.26 33.28
CA LEU A 152 9.69 47.64 33.32
C LEU A 152 10.94 47.73 34.21
N HIS A 153 12.10 48.05 33.64
CA HIS A 153 13.16 48.72 34.39
C HIS A 153 13.91 49.68 33.47
N GLY A 154 13.71 50.96 33.73
CA GLY A 154 14.48 52.04 33.13
C GLY A 154 15.94 51.93 33.53
N PHE A 155 16.82 52.13 32.54
CA PHE A 155 18.21 52.45 32.76
C PHE A 155 18.50 53.79 32.07
N LEU A 156 18.73 54.78 32.93
CA LEU A 156 19.29 56.09 32.62
C LEU A 156 20.65 55.92 31.94
N LEU A 157 20.83 56.51 30.75
CA LEU A 157 22.15 56.76 30.17
C LEU A 157 22.66 58.12 30.69
N PRO A 158 23.85 58.20 31.31
CA PRO A 158 24.43 59.48 31.69
C PRO A 158 25.01 60.18 30.46
N THR A 159 24.89 61.50 30.48
CA THR A 159 25.36 62.46 29.47
C THR A 159 26.88 62.57 29.45
N LEU A 160 27.46 62.76 28.26
CA LEU A 160 28.83 63.25 28.08
C LEU A 160 28.83 64.34 27.00
N THR A 161 28.60 65.57 27.45
CA THR A 161 28.92 66.80 26.73
C THR A 161 30.35 67.22 27.07
N VAL A 162 31.24 67.26 26.07
CA VAL A 162 32.39 68.20 25.99
C VAL A 162 32.61 68.46 24.50
N LEU A 163 32.05 69.52 23.91
CA LEU A 163 32.46 70.93 23.90
C LEU A 163 33.71 71.22 23.04
N ASN A 164 33.51 72.18 22.13
CA ASN A 164 34.42 73.01 21.33
C ASN A 164 34.76 72.52 19.91
N MET A 165 34.27 73.18 18.85
CA MET A 165 34.51 74.57 18.37
C MET A 165 35.87 74.73 17.67
N ILE A 166 35.78 75.15 16.38
CA ILE A 166 36.80 75.80 15.52
C ILE A 166 37.69 74.86 14.68
N ARG A 167 37.32 74.65 13.40
CA ARG A 167 37.91 75.36 12.24
C ARG A 167 37.13 75.05 10.96
#